data_AF-A0A285BGZ1-F1
#
_entry.id   AF-A0A285BGZ1-F1
#
_cell.length_a   1.000
_cell.length_b   1.000
_cell.length_c   1.000
_cell.angle_alpha   90.00
_cell.angle_beta   90.00
_cell.angle_gamma   90.00
#
_symmetry.space_group_name_H-M   'P 1'
#
loop_
_entity.id
_entity.type
_entity.pdbx_description
1 polymer ?
#
loop_
_entity_poly.entity_id
_entity_poly.type
_entity_poly.pdbx_seq_one_letter_code
_entity_poly.pdbx_strand_id
1 'polypeptide(L)'
;MVEIIYDQLKTPKSIEELHQRLNESGIRWNKAQVELFLQMDSNIKKIGDIYSAAGNDLNNIILDVIDKAIEGKPVIPIKKIMEYVPSDITVSAEEISKIAEQSGRYILHPNGAVLMRAEN
;
A
#
# COMPACT_ATOMS: atom_id res chain seq x y z
N MET A 1 15.00 -8.91 10.32
CA MET A 1 14.97 -9.96 9.26
C MET A 1 13.62 -9.95 8.56
N VAL A 2 12.52 -10.20 9.28
CA VAL A 2 11.14 -10.11 8.77
C VAL A 2 10.80 -8.70 8.27
N GLU A 3 11.24 -7.66 8.99
CA GLU A 3 11.01 -6.25 8.60
C GLU A 3 11.59 -5.89 7.22
N ILE A 4 12.71 -6.47 6.82
CA ILE A 4 13.32 -6.23 5.50
C ILE A 4 12.47 -6.86 4.40
N ILE A 5 11.93 -8.06 4.65
CA ILE A 5 11.02 -8.74 3.72
C ILE A 5 9.74 -7.93 3.57
N TYR A 6 9.17 -7.46 4.68
CA TYR A 6 8.00 -6.60 4.66
C TYR A 6 8.27 -5.26 3.96
N ASP A 7 9.45 -4.67 4.14
CA ASP A 7 9.86 -3.46 3.44
C ASP A 7 9.94 -3.66 1.92
N GLN A 8 10.47 -4.80 1.46
CA GLN A 8 10.48 -5.14 0.03
C GLN A 8 9.07 -5.45 -0.50
N LEU A 9 8.20 -6.01 0.33
CA LEU A 9 6.79 -6.30 0.01
C LEU A 9 5.85 -5.08 0.13
N LYS A 10 6.39 -3.89 0.47
CA LYS A 10 5.71 -2.59 0.28
C LYS A 10 5.54 -2.20 -1.19
N THR A 11 6.16 -2.93 -2.10
CA THR A 11 5.87 -2.82 -3.53
C THR A 11 5.50 -4.20 -4.02
N PRO A 12 4.46 -4.33 -4.87
CA PRO A 12 4.13 -5.62 -5.45
C PRO A 12 5.32 -6.12 -6.28
N LYS A 13 5.85 -7.29 -5.92
CA LYS A 13 7.03 -7.87 -6.53
C LYS A 13 6.84 -9.34 -6.84
N SER A 14 7.41 -9.78 -7.96
CA SER A 14 7.51 -11.20 -8.27
C SER A 14 8.50 -11.88 -7.31
N ILE A 15 8.36 -13.19 -7.17
CA ILE A 15 9.21 -13.97 -6.25
C ILE A 15 10.70 -13.89 -6.63
N GLU A 16 10.99 -13.74 -7.91
CA GLU A 16 12.36 -13.60 -8.42
C GLU A 16 12.99 -12.26 -8.03
N GLU A 17 12.24 -11.16 -8.17
CA GLU A 17 12.67 -9.84 -7.71
C GLU A 17 12.86 -9.81 -6.20
N LEU A 18 11.93 -10.41 -5.44
CA LEU A 18 12.00 -10.47 -4.00
C LEU A 18 13.26 -11.26 -3.57
N HIS A 19 13.50 -12.42 -4.17
CA HIS A 19 14.67 -13.24 -3.90
C HIS A 19 15.99 -12.51 -4.22
N GLN A 20 16.05 -11.78 -5.34
CA GLN A 20 17.22 -11.00 -5.71
C GLN A 20 17.50 -9.89 -4.67
N ARG A 21 16.47 -9.13 -4.29
CA ARG A 21 16.58 -8.04 -3.30
C ARG A 21 16.94 -8.54 -1.91
N LEU A 22 16.43 -9.70 -1.52
CA LEU A 22 16.78 -10.35 -0.25
C LEU A 22 18.25 -10.76 -0.24
N ASN A 23 18.76 -11.31 -1.35
CA ASN A 23 20.18 -11.61 -1.50
C ASN A 23 21.06 -10.35 -1.44
N GLU A 24 20.65 -9.27 -2.09
CA GLU A 24 21.33 -7.96 -2.02
C GLU A 24 21.32 -7.39 -0.60
N SER A 25 20.26 -7.64 0.15
CA SER A 25 20.12 -7.23 1.56
C SER A 25 20.84 -8.16 2.54
N GLY A 26 21.56 -9.17 2.05
CA GLY A 26 22.34 -10.12 2.85
C GLY A 26 21.55 -11.32 3.40
N ILE A 27 20.28 -11.47 3.03
CA ILE A 27 19.43 -12.61 3.40
C ILE A 27 19.60 -13.71 2.35
N ARG A 28 20.40 -14.72 2.68
CA ARG A 28 20.65 -15.91 1.83
C ARG A 28 19.55 -16.96 1.94
N TRP A 29 18.30 -16.57 1.69
CA TRP A 29 17.20 -17.53 1.58
C TRP A 29 17.12 -18.08 0.16
N ASN A 30 16.83 -19.37 0.03
CA ASN A 30 16.56 -19.95 -1.27
C ASN A 30 15.11 -19.62 -1.72
N LYS A 31 14.83 -19.70 -3.03
CA LYS A 31 13.49 -19.41 -3.59
C LYS A 31 12.36 -20.16 -2.85
N ALA A 32 12.56 -21.41 -2.48
CA ALA A 32 11.56 -22.21 -1.77
C ALA A 32 11.32 -21.73 -0.33
N GLN A 33 12.34 -21.24 0.38
CA GLN A 33 12.19 -20.64 1.71
C GLN A 33 11.43 -19.31 1.66
N VAL A 34 11.72 -18.50 0.63
CA VAL A 34 10.96 -17.27 0.37
C VAL A 34 9.51 -17.61 0.07
N GLU A 35 9.24 -18.58 -0.80
CA GLU A 35 7.89 -19.02 -1.13
C GLU A 35 7.14 -19.57 0.09
N LEU A 36 7.79 -20.39 0.92
CA LEU A 36 7.19 -20.91 2.15
C LEU A 36 6.82 -19.79 3.11
N PHE A 37 7.69 -18.77 3.25
CA PHE A 37 7.41 -17.60 4.08
C PHE A 37 6.21 -16.80 3.54
N LEU A 38 6.16 -16.58 2.22
CA LEU A 38 5.05 -15.89 1.55
C LEU A 38 3.73 -16.66 1.70
N GLN A 39 3.76 -18.00 1.73
CA GLN A 39 2.58 -18.84 1.92
C GLN A 39 2.14 -18.99 3.37
N MET A 40 3.09 -18.99 4.32
CA MET A 40 2.80 -19.14 5.74
C MET A 40 2.27 -17.86 6.37
N ASP A 41 2.69 -16.69 5.88
CA ASP A 41 2.29 -15.42 6.45
C ASP A 41 0.92 -15.00 5.89
N SER A 42 -0.10 -15.01 6.76
CA SER A 42 -1.47 -14.62 6.42
C SER A 42 -1.59 -13.15 6.01
N ASN A 43 -0.57 -12.35 6.31
CA ASN A 43 -0.48 -10.96 5.89
C ASN A 43 0.16 -10.82 4.52
N ILE A 44 0.38 -11.86 3.73
CA ILE A 44 0.94 -11.75 2.38
C ILE A 44 -0.10 -12.25 1.39
N LYS A 45 -0.54 -11.36 0.50
CA LYS A 45 -1.51 -11.70 -0.54
C LYS A 45 -0.78 -11.87 -1.86
N LYS A 46 -1.17 -12.94 -2.58
CA LYS A 46 -0.73 -13.22 -3.93
C LYS A 46 -1.78 -12.71 -4.91
N ILE A 47 -1.43 -11.75 -5.75
CA ILE A 47 -2.29 -11.26 -6.83
C ILE A 47 -1.66 -11.72 -8.15
N GLY A 48 -2.15 -12.84 -8.70
CA GLY A 48 -1.51 -13.43 -9.88
C GLY A 48 -0.12 -13.98 -9.57
N ASP A 49 0.93 -13.40 -10.15
CA ASP A 49 2.34 -13.81 -9.97
C ASP A 49 3.15 -12.89 -9.03
N ILE A 50 2.51 -11.86 -8.50
CA ILE A 50 3.13 -10.86 -7.62
C ILE A 50 2.63 -11.00 -6.18
N TYR A 51 3.53 -10.79 -5.24
CA TYR A 51 3.27 -10.85 -3.80
C TYR A 51 3.29 -9.44 -3.20
N SER A 52 2.33 -9.15 -2.34
CA SER A 52 2.19 -7.89 -1.60
C SER A 52 1.90 -8.17 -0.13
N ALA A 53 2.46 -7.37 0.77
CA ALA A 53 2.02 -7.38 2.17
C ALA A 53 0.58 -6.82 2.24
N ALA A 54 -0.30 -7.44 3.01
CA ALA A 54 -1.72 -7.13 3.17
C ALA A 54 -1.96 -5.70 3.68
N GLY A 55 -1.02 -5.13 4.43
CA GLY A 55 -1.05 -3.71 4.79
C GLY A 55 -0.88 -2.76 3.60
N ASN A 56 -0.26 -3.25 2.52
CA ASN A 56 -0.03 -2.51 1.29
C ASN A 56 -1.18 -2.65 0.29
N ASP A 57 -1.97 -3.72 0.39
CA ASP A 57 -3.24 -3.86 -0.31
C ASP A 57 -4.23 -2.80 0.17
N LEU A 58 -4.35 -2.62 1.49
CA LEU A 58 -5.22 -1.59 2.05
C LEU A 58 -4.76 -0.19 1.62
N ASN A 59 -3.47 0.11 1.68
CA ASN A 59 -2.93 1.39 1.21
C ASN A 59 -3.18 1.60 -0.29
N ASN A 60 -2.98 0.58 -1.13
CA ASN A 60 -3.24 0.69 -2.57
C ASN A 60 -4.74 0.81 -2.88
N ILE A 61 -5.61 0.09 -2.16
CA ILE A 61 -7.06 0.22 -2.31
C ILE A 61 -7.50 1.62 -1.90
N ILE A 62 -7.01 2.13 -0.77
CA ILE A 62 -7.30 3.49 -0.32
C ILE A 62 -6.77 4.51 -1.33
N LEU A 63 -5.56 4.33 -1.89
CA LEU A 63 -5.01 5.20 -2.92
C LEU A 63 -5.81 5.14 -4.22
N ASP A 64 -6.29 3.97 -4.66
CA ASP A 64 -7.16 3.81 -5.84
C ASP A 64 -8.52 4.48 -5.61
N VAL A 65 -9.07 4.33 -4.41
CA VAL A 65 -10.30 5.02 -3.97
C VAL A 65 -10.09 6.53 -3.96
N ILE A 66 -8.94 7.03 -3.46
CA ILE A 66 -8.60 8.45 -3.50
C ILE A 66 -8.46 8.93 -4.96
N ASP A 67 -7.76 8.18 -5.83
CA ASP A 67 -7.54 8.55 -7.24
C ASP A 67 -8.87 8.63 -8.01
N LYS A 68 -9.78 7.66 -7.79
CA LYS A 68 -11.14 7.70 -8.34
C LYS A 68 -11.96 8.85 -7.79
N ALA A 69 -11.86 9.10 -6.49
CA ALA A 69 -12.65 10.14 -5.84
C ALA A 69 -12.18 11.55 -6.28
N ILE A 70 -10.87 11.74 -6.47
CA ILE A 70 -10.25 13.00 -6.92
C ILE A 70 -10.25 13.16 -8.45
N GLU A 71 -10.61 12.13 -9.22
CA GLU A 71 -10.65 12.18 -10.68
C GLU A 71 -11.52 13.36 -11.17
N GLY A 72 -10.86 14.33 -11.82
CA GLY A 72 -11.49 15.55 -12.32
C GLY A 72 -11.64 16.70 -11.31
N LYS A 73 -11.09 16.62 -10.09
CA LYS A 73 -11.12 17.69 -9.08
C LYS A 73 -9.74 17.94 -8.45
N PRO A 74 -9.36 19.20 -8.21
CA PRO A 74 -8.09 19.51 -7.55
C PRO A 74 -8.09 19.19 -6.04
N VAL A 75 -9.27 19.11 -5.42
CA VAL A 75 -9.46 18.89 -3.99
C VAL A 75 -10.66 17.98 -3.73
N ILE A 76 -10.54 17.10 -2.73
CA ILE A 76 -11.64 16.26 -2.28
C ILE A 76 -11.71 16.15 -0.74
N PRO A 77 -12.90 16.27 -0.12
CA PRO A 77 -13.08 16.00 1.30
C PRO A 77 -12.88 14.53 1.66
N ILE A 78 -12.19 14.25 2.77
CA ILE A 78 -11.95 12.88 3.26
C ILE A 78 -13.27 12.14 3.52
N LYS A 79 -14.29 12.86 4.02
CA LYS A 79 -15.65 12.30 4.20
C LYS A 79 -16.21 11.70 2.91
N LYS A 80 -15.93 12.34 1.77
CA LYS A 80 -16.39 11.89 0.46
C LYS A 80 -15.60 10.67 -0.02
N ILE A 81 -14.30 10.59 0.33
CA ILE A 81 -13.46 9.42 0.04
C ILE A 81 -13.95 8.21 0.84
N MET A 82 -14.32 8.41 2.11
CA MET A 82 -14.90 7.35 2.96
C MET A 82 -16.18 6.74 2.37
N GLU A 83 -16.98 7.51 1.62
CA GLU A 83 -18.16 6.97 0.92
C GLU A 83 -17.80 6.01 -0.23
N TYR A 84 -16.60 6.15 -0.80
CA TYR A 84 -16.10 5.26 -1.86
C TYR A 84 -15.26 4.09 -1.32
N VAL A 85 -14.97 4.08 -0.01
CA VAL A 85 -14.27 2.95 0.61
C VAL A 85 -15.22 1.74 0.66
N PRO A 86 -14.80 0.56 0.18
CA PRO A 86 -15.58 -0.66 0.29
C PRO A 86 -16.01 -0.91 1.74
N SER A 87 -17.27 -1.29 1.97
CA SER A 87 -17.81 -1.52 3.33
C SER A 87 -17.11 -2.64 4.12
N ASP A 88 -16.34 -3.48 3.42
CA ASP A 88 -15.49 -4.53 4.00
C ASP A 88 -14.19 -3.96 4.64
N ILE A 89 -13.89 -2.68 4.39
CA ILE A 89 -12.69 -1.99 4.86
C ILE A 89 -13.08 -0.96 5.93
N THR A 90 -12.67 -1.22 7.16
CA THR A 90 -12.79 -0.25 8.26
C THR A 90 -11.54 0.62 8.30
N VAL A 91 -11.66 1.87 7.88
CA VAL A 91 -10.55 2.84 7.85
C VAL A 91 -11.00 4.18 8.43
N SER A 92 -10.13 4.81 9.20
CA SER A 92 -10.40 6.13 9.80
C SER A 92 -9.94 7.27 8.89
N ALA A 93 -10.52 8.46 9.04
CA ALA A 93 -10.10 9.64 8.28
C ALA A 93 -8.60 9.97 8.48
N GLU A 94 -8.08 9.73 9.69
CA GLU A 94 -6.65 9.88 10.01
C GLU A 94 -5.77 8.88 9.25
N GLU A 95 -6.22 7.63 9.10
CA GLU A 95 -5.49 6.63 8.33
C GLU A 95 -5.48 6.96 6.85
N ILE A 96 -6.62 7.39 6.28
CA ILE A 96 -6.68 7.87 4.89
C ILE A 96 -5.69 9.01 4.66
N SER A 97 -5.64 9.97 5.59
CA SER A 97 -4.72 11.12 5.51
C SER A 97 -3.26 10.67 5.56
N LYS A 98 -2.94 9.79 6.50
CA LYS A 98 -1.59 9.25 6.67
C LYS A 98 -1.12 8.46 5.46
N ILE A 99 -2.00 7.65 4.86
CA ILE A 99 -1.72 6.87 3.64
C ILE A 99 -1.49 7.82 2.45
N ALA A 100 -2.33 8.84 2.31
CA ALA A 100 -2.23 9.84 1.25
C ALA A 100 -0.90 10.64 1.34
N GLU A 101 -0.53 11.09 2.54
CA GLU A 101 0.74 11.79 2.80
C GLU A 101 1.95 10.86 2.60
N GLN A 102 1.89 9.61 3.09
CA GLN A 102 2.95 8.61 2.90
C GLN A 102 3.17 8.28 1.42
N SER A 103 2.14 8.37 0.59
CA SER A 103 2.27 8.17 -0.85
C SER A 103 3.01 9.32 -1.54
N GLY A 104 3.10 10.51 -0.95
CA GLY A 104 3.71 11.70 -1.56
C GLY A 104 2.96 12.25 -2.79
N ARG A 105 1.85 11.62 -3.20
CA ARG A 105 1.01 12.03 -4.35
C ARG A 105 -0.09 13.02 -3.94
N TYR A 106 -0.34 13.13 -2.64
CA TYR A 106 -1.43 13.90 -2.07
C TYR A 106 -0.95 14.66 -0.84
N ILE A 107 -1.50 15.86 -0.65
CA ILE A 107 -1.21 16.73 0.48
C ILE A 107 -2.48 16.90 1.31
N LEU A 108 -2.38 16.73 2.62
CA LEU A 108 -3.45 17.09 3.54
C LEU A 108 -3.51 18.61 3.67
N HIS A 109 -4.69 19.20 3.42
CA HIS A 109 -4.86 20.63 3.64
C HIS A 109 -4.80 20.93 5.15
N PRO A 110 -4.27 22.09 5.58
CA PRO A 110 -4.18 22.50 6.99
C PRO A 110 -5.49 22.49 7.78
N ASN A 111 -6.65 22.41 7.10
CA ASN A 111 -7.95 22.22 7.76
C ASN A 111 -8.23 20.77 8.18
N GLY A 112 -7.35 19.81 7.87
CA GLY A 112 -7.43 18.39 8.26
C GLY A 112 -8.59 17.59 7.66
N ALA A 113 -9.43 18.21 6.82
CA ALA A 113 -10.68 17.62 6.32
C ALA A 113 -10.68 17.32 4.82
N VAL A 114 -9.68 17.81 4.08
CA VAL A 114 -9.62 17.69 2.62
C VAL A 114 -8.22 17.28 2.16
N LEU A 115 -8.19 16.41 1.16
CA LEU A 115 -6.98 16.01 0.44
C LEU A 115 -6.88 16.76 -0.88
N MET A 116 -5.68 17.20 -1.21
CA MET A 116 -5.33 17.87 -2.46
C MET A 116 -4.33 17.02 -3.22
N ARG A 117 -4.36 17.04 -4.55
CA ARG A 117 -3.25 16.48 -5.33
C ARG A 117 -2.00 17.30 -5.05
N ALA A 118 -0.88 16.62 -4.85
CA ALA A 118 0.41 17.30 -4.86
C ALA A 118 0.63 17.82 -6.29
N GLU A 119 0.55 19.14 -6.48
CA GLU A 119 0.96 19.76 -7.73
C GLU A 119 2.47 19.49 -7.89
N ASN A 120 2.86 18.87 -9.01
CA ASN A 120 4.24 18.85 -9.48
C ASN A 120 4.62 20.23 -10.01
#